data_AF-A0A564Z3R6-F1
#
_entry.id   AF-A0A564Z3R6-F1
#
_cell.length_a   1.000
_cell.length_b   1.000
_cell.length_c   1.000
_cell.angle_alpha   90.00
_cell.angle_beta   90.00
_cell.angle_gamma   90.00
#
_symmetry.space_group_name_H-M   'P 1'
#
loop_
_entity.id
_entity.type
_entity.pdbx_description
1 polymer ?
#
loop_
_entity_poly.entity_id
_entity_poly.type
_entity_poly.pdbx_seq_one_letter_code
_entity_poly.pdbx_strand_id
1 'polypeptide(L)'
;MTGVPQFESDAPITGLDLLLIAPLDRESLSLFEFNILAVDGGSPNQRTGTLSVQIRVTDANDHDPTFEHSSYEKSVEEGQVFDTTPIVKVVAHDQDEGANARIRYSWWPDYDRFGSD
;
A
#
# COMPACT_ATOMS: atom_id res chain seq x y z
N MET A 1 13.99 -13.65 -9.74
CA MET A 1 14.14 -12.51 -8.82
C MET A 1 14.08 -13.07 -7.42
N THR A 2 15.22 -13.39 -6.83
CA THR A 2 15.30 -13.93 -5.47
C THR A 2 15.28 -12.74 -4.51
N GLY A 3 14.13 -12.49 -3.89
CA GLY A 3 13.98 -11.44 -2.90
C GLY A 3 14.87 -11.71 -1.68
N VAL A 4 15.33 -10.64 -1.05
CA VAL A 4 15.95 -10.69 0.27
C VAL A 4 14.96 -11.37 1.22
N PRO A 5 15.37 -12.36 2.03
CA PRO A 5 14.48 -12.96 3.01
C PRO A 5 14.02 -11.88 4.00
N GLN A 6 12.71 -11.78 4.23
CA GLN A 6 12.14 -10.79 5.15
C GLN A 6 11.79 -11.38 6.51
N PHE A 7 11.61 -12.70 6.57
CA PHE A 7 11.29 -13.42 7.79
C PHE A 7 12.34 -14.50 8.05
N GLU A 8 12.71 -14.65 9.32
CA GLU A 8 13.51 -15.76 9.81
C GLU A 8 12.74 -16.47 10.91
N SER A 9 12.75 -17.81 10.89
CA SER A 9 12.20 -18.60 11.98
C SER A 9 13.26 -18.77 13.07
N ASP A 10 12.98 -18.27 14.26
CA ASP A 10 13.67 -18.72 15.46
C ASP A 10 12.82 -19.82 16.10
N ALA A 11 13.29 -21.06 16.03
CA ALA A 11 12.56 -22.21 16.53
C ALA A 11 13.23 -22.72 17.81
N PRO A 12 12.89 -22.19 18.99
CA PRO A 12 13.26 -22.85 20.24
C PRO A 12 12.65 -24.25 20.27
N ILE A 13 13.21 -25.14 21.09
CA ILE A 13 12.76 -26.55 21.23
C ILE A 13 11.25 -26.65 21.57
N THR A 14 10.63 -25.56 22.03
CA THR A 14 9.23 -25.49 22.48
C THR A 14 8.28 -24.71 21.56
N GLY A 15 8.74 -24.05 20.48
CA GLY A 15 7.87 -23.17 19.70
C GLY A 15 8.45 -22.68 18.37
N LEU A 16 7.65 -21.86 17.67
CA LEU A 16 8.02 -21.17 16.44
C LEU A 16 7.81 -19.67 16.66
N ASP A 17 8.89 -18.90 16.58
CA ASP A 17 8.86 -17.45 16.49
C ASP A 17 9.25 -17.02 15.07
N LEU A 18 8.52 -16.07 14.50
CA LEU A 18 8.84 -15.45 13.22
C LEU A 18 9.33 -14.04 13.46
N LEU A 19 10.60 -13.81 13.15
CA LEU A 19 11.25 -12.52 13.31
C LEU A 19 11.32 -11.80 11.97
N LEU A 20 11.02 -10.50 12.01
CA LEU A 20 11.21 -9.62 10.88
C LEU A 20 12.70 -9.25 10.78
N ILE A 21 13.34 -9.57 9.66
CA ILE A 21 14.77 -9.33 9.43
C ILE A 21 15.03 -8.25 8.37
N ALA A 22 13.98 -7.76 7.70
CA ALA A 22 14.04 -6.65 6.76
C ALA A 22 12.72 -5.84 6.82
N PRO A 23 12.73 -4.55 6.45
CA PRO A 23 11.50 -3.75 6.40
C PRO A 23 10.44 -4.35 5.47
N LEU A 24 9.17 -4.19 5.87
CA LEU A 24 8.02 -4.50 5.03
C LEU A 24 7.60 -3.26 4.27
N ASP A 25 7.09 -3.45 3.07
CA ASP A 25 6.56 -2.42 2.19
C ASP A 25 5.33 -3.01 1.49
N ARG A 26 4.15 -2.44 1.76
CA ARG A 26 2.86 -2.99 1.31
C ARG A 26 2.66 -2.72 -0.18
N GLU A 27 3.11 -1.57 -0.66
CA GLU A 27 3.10 -1.10 -2.05
C GLU A 27 3.94 -2.04 -2.92
N SER A 28 5.04 -2.56 -2.37
CA SER A 28 5.87 -3.58 -3.02
C SER A 28 5.27 -4.99 -2.94
N LEU A 29 4.90 -5.47 -1.74
CA LEU A 29 4.36 -6.82 -1.56
C LEU A 29 3.48 -6.92 -0.30
N SER A 30 2.18 -7.10 -0.51
CA SER A 30 1.18 -7.14 0.57
C SER A 30 0.90 -8.53 1.13
N LEU A 31 1.37 -9.60 0.48
CA LEU A 31 1.06 -10.99 0.85
C LEU A 31 2.29 -11.89 0.78
N PHE A 32 2.61 -12.54 1.90
CA PHE A 32 3.64 -13.57 1.98
C PHE A 32 2.99 -14.92 2.27
N GLU A 33 3.35 -15.93 1.48
CA GLU A 33 2.88 -17.30 1.63
C GLU A 33 4.06 -18.26 1.62
N PHE A 34 4.21 -19.03 2.70
CA PHE A 34 5.28 -20.01 2.82
C PHE A 34 4.87 -21.16 3.74
N ASN A 35 5.61 -22.27 3.63
CA ASN A 35 5.41 -23.46 4.46
C ASN A 35 6.57 -23.60 5.44
N ILE A 36 6.25 -23.96 6.68
CA ILE A 36 7.20 -24.28 7.73
C ILE A 36 7.20 -25.79 7.90
N LEU A 37 8.40 -26.38 7.89
CA LEU A 37 8.61 -27.81 8.05
C LEU A 37 9.24 -28.08 9.41
N ALA A 38 8.55 -28.86 10.23
CA ALA A 38 9.11 -29.45 11.45
C ALA A 38 9.59 -30.86 11.14
N VAL A 39 10.78 -31.23 11.61
CA VAL A 39 11.38 -32.56 11.44
C VAL A 39 11.76 -33.08 12.82
N ASP A 40 11.38 -34.31 13.14
CA ASP A 40 11.78 -34.94 14.40
C ASP A 40 13.22 -35.51 14.35
N GLY A 41 13.77 -35.83 15.53
CA GLY A 41 15.12 -36.39 15.65
C GLY A 41 15.23 -37.90 15.34
N GLY A 42 14.21 -38.51 14.72
CA GLY A 42 14.20 -39.94 14.45
C GLY A 42 15.34 -40.38 13.51
N SER A 43 15.88 -41.58 13.70
CA SER A 43 16.80 -42.19 12.73
C SER A 43 16.63 -43.72 12.76
N PRO A 44 16.42 -44.40 11.60
CA PRO A 44 16.41 -43.88 10.23
C PRO A 44 15.08 -43.23 9.79
N ASN A 45 13.99 -43.42 10.54
CA ASN A 45 12.65 -42.98 10.14
C ASN A 45 12.28 -41.65 10.80
N GLN A 46 12.63 -40.54 10.14
CA GLN A 46 12.18 -39.20 10.55
C GLN A 46 10.71 -38.99 10.21
N ARG A 47 10.00 -38.26 11.07
CA ARG A 47 8.65 -37.74 10.77
C ARG A 47 8.72 -36.25 10.55
N THR A 48 7.83 -35.77 9.70
CA THR A 48 7.70 -34.36 9.39
C THR A 48 6.28 -33.87 9.62
N GLY A 49 6.15 -32.62 10.06
CA GLY A 49 4.90 -31.86 10.09
C GLY A 49 5.05 -30.58 9.27
N THR A 50 4.00 -30.19 8.56
CA THR A 50 4.01 -28.98 7.72
C THR A 50 2.92 -28.02 8.16
N LEU A 51 3.26 -26.74 8.26
CA LEU A 51 2.34 -25.64 8.54
C LEU A 51 2.39 -24.62 7.40
N SER A 52 1.24 -24.28 6.82
CA SER A 52 1.13 -23.19 5.85
C SER A 52 0.88 -21.87 6.58
N VAL A 53 1.70 -20.86 6.29
CA VAL A 53 1.63 -19.53 6.88
C VAL A 53 1.31 -18.50 5.80
N GLN A 54 0.36 -17.64 6.10
CA GLN A 54 0.00 -16.48 5.27
C GLN A 54 0.14 -15.21 6.12
N ILE A 55 1.00 -14.29 5.71
CA ILE A 55 1.19 -12.98 6.35
C ILE A 55 0.66 -11.90 5.41
N ARG A 56 -0.24 -11.05 5.93
CA ARG A 56 -0.79 -9.89 5.22
C ARG A 56 -0.19 -8.62 5.81
N VAL A 57 0.47 -7.83 4.97
CA VAL A 57 0.98 -6.50 5.36
C VAL A 57 -0.18 -5.52 5.35
N THR A 58 -0.37 -4.81 6.46
CA THR A 58 -1.37 -3.75 6.56
C THR A 58 -0.82 -2.44 6.03
N ASP A 59 -1.69 -1.68 5.39
CA ASP A 59 -1.39 -0.36 4.85
C ASP A 59 -0.98 0.66 5.92
N ALA A 60 0.05 1.44 5.63
CA ALA A 60 0.44 2.63 6.36
C ALA A 60 0.10 3.87 5.50
N ASN A 61 -0.03 5.04 6.13
CA ASN A 61 -0.18 6.29 5.38
C ASN A 61 1.20 6.93 5.23
N ASP A 62 1.94 6.48 4.22
CA ASP A 62 3.32 6.91 3.96
C ASP A 62 3.57 7.36 2.52
N HIS A 63 2.52 7.42 1.68
CA HIS A 63 2.57 8.09 0.38
C HIS A 63 1.68 9.35 0.37
N ASP A 64 2.29 10.50 0.06
CA ASP A 64 1.52 11.72 -0.16
C ASP A 64 0.77 11.69 -1.52
N PRO A 65 -0.44 12.26 -1.62
CA PRO A 65 -1.13 12.44 -2.89
C PRO A 65 -0.30 13.26 -3.90
N THR A 66 -0.19 12.77 -5.13
CA THR A 66 0.54 13.41 -6.23
C THR A 66 -0.40 13.78 -7.37
N PHE A 67 -0.35 15.03 -7.84
CA PHE A 67 -1.14 15.46 -8.99
C PHE A 67 -0.62 14.82 -10.29
N GLU A 68 -1.55 14.48 -11.19
CA GLU A 68 -1.23 13.89 -12.51
C GLU A 68 -0.42 14.85 -13.40
N HIS A 69 -0.61 16.16 -13.21
CA HIS A 69 0.12 17.22 -13.92
C HIS A 69 0.67 18.25 -12.93
N SER A 70 1.83 18.83 -13.28
CA SER A 70 2.44 19.92 -12.51
C SER A 70 1.68 21.25 -12.63
N SER A 71 0.88 21.40 -13.68
CA SER A 71 0.03 22.56 -13.91
C SER A 71 -1.23 22.17 -14.69
N TYR A 72 -2.32 22.90 -14.44
CA TYR A 72 -3.60 22.73 -15.10
C TYR A 72 -4.01 24.09 -15.68
N GLU A 73 -4.13 24.18 -16.99
CA GLU A 73 -4.43 25.44 -17.69
C GLU A 73 -5.70 25.30 -18.53
N LYS A 74 -6.56 26.32 -18.47
CA LYS A 74 -7.77 26.41 -19.29
C LYS A 74 -8.03 27.86 -19.69
N SER A 75 -8.10 28.12 -20.98
CA SER A 75 -8.65 29.38 -21.50
C SER A 75 -10.17 29.37 -21.42
N VAL A 76 -10.74 30.44 -20.89
CA VAL A 76 -12.18 30.64 -20.72
C VAL A 76 -12.56 31.93 -21.44
N GLU A 77 -13.64 31.88 -22.23
CA GLU A 77 -14.18 33.06 -22.90
C GLU A 77 -14.96 33.95 -21.93
N GLU A 78 -14.87 35.26 -22.12
CA GLU A 78 -15.68 36.23 -21.38
C GLU A 78 -17.17 36.02 -21.71
N GLY A 79 -18.00 35.79 -20.68
CA GLY A 79 -19.43 35.51 -20.85
C GLY A 79 -19.80 34.02 -20.90
N GLN A 80 -18.84 33.10 -20.75
CA GLN A 80 -19.12 31.68 -20.61
C GLN A 80 -19.96 31.41 -19.35
N VAL A 81 -21.08 30.68 -19.50
CA VAL A 81 -21.95 30.28 -18.40
C VAL A 81 -21.39 29.02 -17.73
N PHE A 82 -21.23 29.06 -16.41
CA PHE A 82 -20.56 28.01 -15.61
C PHE A 82 -21.51 27.00 -14.95
N ASP A 83 -22.76 26.90 -15.41
CA ASP A 83 -23.78 26.12 -14.72
C ASP A 83 -23.68 24.59 -14.93
N THR A 84 -22.98 24.14 -15.98
CA THR A 84 -23.06 22.74 -16.43
C THR A 84 -21.72 22.15 -16.90
N THR A 85 -20.69 22.96 -17.11
CA THR A 85 -19.40 22.49 -17.65
C THR A 85 -18.26 22.72 -16.64
N PRO A 86 -17.60 21.65 -16.15
CA PRO A 86 -16.41 21.76 -15.32
C PRO A 86 -15.31 22.56 -16.06
N ILE A 87 -14.70 23.53 -15.38
CA ILE A 87 -13.63 24.36 -15.96
C ILE A 87 -12.39 23.49 -16.23
N VAL A 88 -11.98 22.75 -15.20
CA VAL A 88 -10.86 21.82 -15.26
C VAL A 88 -11.12 20.65 -14.31
N LYS A 89 -10.71 19.46 -14.73
CA LYS A 89 -10.69 18.28 -13.86
C LYS A 89 -9.26 18.10 -13.35
N VAL A 90 -9.09 18.20 -12.04
CA VAL A 90 -7.82 17.92 -11.37
C VAL A 90 -7.86 16.48 -10.85
N VAL A 91 -6.77 15.75 -11.03
CA VAL A 91 -6.64 14.36 -10.60
C VAL A 91 -5.33 14.23 -9.85
N ALA A 92 -5.39 13.65 -8.67
CA ALA A 92 -4.24 13.21 -7.90
C ALA A 92 -4.35 11.70 -7.61
N HIS A 93 -3.19 11.10 -7.38
CA HIS A 93 -3.01 9.68 -7.09
C HIS A 93 -2.21 9.51 -5.82
N ASP A 94 -2.62 8.52 -5.03
CA ASP A 94 -2.01 8.12 -3.78
C ASP A 94 -1.83 6.59 -3.84
N GLN A 95 -0.69 6.08 -3.40
CA GLN A 95 -0.32 4.67 -3.55
C GLN A 95 -0.79 3.79 -2.38
N ASP A 96 -1.25 4.42 -1.30
CA ASP A 96 -1.79 3.74 -0.12
C ASP A 96 -3.14 3.07 -0.42
N GLU A 97 -3.78 2.50 0.60
CA GLU A 97 -5.05 1.77 0.45
C GLU A 97 -6.20 2.36 1.30
N GLY A 98 -7.41 2.26 0.76
CA GLY A 98 -8.64 2.53 1.50
C GLY A 98 -8.77 3.97 2.00
N ALA A 99 -8.67 4.15 3.32
CA ALA A 99 -8.81 5.47 3.93
C ALA A 99 -7.55 6.33 3.79
N ASN A 100 -6.38 5.71 3.64
CA ASN A 100 -5.11 6.42 3.51
C ASN A 100 -5.00 7.05 2.12
N ALA A 101 -5.39 6.34 1.06
CA ALA A 101 -5.49 6.90 -0.29
C ALA A 101 -6.75 7.76 -0.59
N ARG A 102 -7.48 8.21 0.45
CA ARG A 102 -8.66 9.06 0.24
C ARG A 102 -8.27 10.52 0.06
N ILE A 103 -8.31 10.98 -1.18
CA ILE A 103 -7.95 12.35 -1.55
C ILE A 103 -9.13 13.32 -1.38
N ARG A 104 -8.84 14.49 -0.80
CA ARG A 104 -9.76 15.65 -0.74
C ARG A 104 -9.07 16.87 -1.34
N TYR A 105 -9.78 17.58 -2.21
CA TYR A 105 -9.28 18.77 -2.88
C TYR A 105 -9.78 20.02 -2.16
N SER A 106 -8.94 21.06 -2.12
CA SER A 106 -9.30 22.39 -1.60
C SER A 106 -8.44 23.45 -2.26
N TRP A 107 -8.93 24.69 -2.31
CA TRP A 107 -8.19 25.82 -2.84
C TRP A 107 -7.38 26.51 -1.75
N TRP A 108 -6.19 27.02 -2.10
CA TRP A 108 -5.40 27.86 -1.21
C TRP A 108 -4.89 29.12 -1.92
N PRO A 109 -5.16 30.33 -1.39
CA PRO A 109 -6.11 30.61 -0.30
C PRO A 109 -7.55 30.24 -0.70
N ASP A 110 -8.43 30.11 0.28
CA ASP A 110 -9.82 29.72 0.06
C ASP A 110 -10.51 30.81 -0.80
N TYR A 111 -10.81 30.49 -2.06
CA TYR A 111 -11.42 31.40 -3.02
C TYR A 111 -12.85 30.97 -3.30
N ASP A 112 -13.82 31.75 -2.83
CA ASP A 112 -15.27 31.56 -3.06
C ASP A 112 -15.71 31.62 -4.54
N ARG A 113 -14.77 31.78 -5.49
CA ARG A 113 -15.09 31.90 -6.93
C ARG A 113 -15.09 30.57 -7.68
N PHE A 114 -14.44 29.54 -7.15
CA PHE A 114 -14.36 28.22 -7.77
C PHE A 114 -14.61 27.14 -6.70
N GLY A 115 -15.71 26.39 -6.84
CA GLY A 115 -15.99 25.23 -6.00
C GLY A 115 -15.21 24.00 -6.47
N SER A 116 -14.85 23.12 -5.54
CA SER A 116 -14.49 21.73 -5.84
C SER A 116 -15.68 20.85 -5.46
N ASP A 117 -16.33 20.24 -6.45
CA ASP A 117 -17.39 19.24 -6.24
C ASP A 117 -16.81 17.85 -5.93
#